data_AF-A0ABD4EKR9-F1
#
_entry.id   AF-A0ABD4EKR9-F1
#
_cell.length_a   1.000
_cell.length_b   1.000
_cell.length_c   1.000
_cell.angle_alpha   90.00
_cell.angle_beta   90.00
_cell.angle_gamma   90.00
#
_symmetry.space_group_name_H-M   'P 1'
#
loop_
_entity.id
_entity.type
_entity.pdbx_description
1 polymer ?
#
loop_
_entity_poly.entity_id
_entity_poly.type
_entity_poly.pdbx_seq_one_letter_code
_entity_poly.pdbx_strand_id
1 'polypeptide(L)'
;MLHLEFAVAPHEVTSLHHLSIIEARMGFEKGALLSRFPSGWFREVSEHLRRNVAENSIDRTTEKLRQIKNNKLVAFQREYVGNDWAHAAQNSHVQSPFHRMIEESLNGPPHLISSIEDLEEGDFVFATQYQRNAQSLANAAQALLNGAEKVTLYDPYFCPMKVGYLNTLKECMNLCRKADVEFHVFSEEDGKPDWQLRLDSLLALKEDLPANIRLFWYCVDDNGSGFLHSRGLFTSKGGLVYDRGFEEPSDLAQRVELTDVTPMPIGLLTEKARAFNTAQQYEQFTLVRDVWSSN
;
A
#
# COMPACT_ATOMS: atom_id res chain seq x y z
N MET A 1 -9.92 -1.46 2.06
CA MET A 1 -8.58 -0.88 2.03
C MET A 1 -8.18 -0.49 3.43
N LEU A 2 -6.92 -0.76 3.84
CA LEU A 2 -6.45 -0.40 5.17
C LEU A 2 -6.18 1.09 5.30
N HIS A 3 -5.49 1.67 4.31
CA HIS A 3 -5.20 3.10 4.33
C HIS A 3 -6.48 3.92 4.14
N LEU A 4 -6.71 4.89 5.01
CA LEU A 4 -7.76 5.88 4.91
C LEU A 4 -7.39 6.90 3.83
N GLU A 5 -8.31 7.18 2.90
CA GLU A 5 -8.09 8.19 1.85
C GLU A 5 -8.73 9.53 2.25
N PHE A 6 -7.91 10.56 2.44
CA PHE A 6 -8.35 11.93 2.71
C PHE A 6 -8.27 12.76 1.43
N ALA A 7 -9.38 13.39 1.03
CA ALA A 7 -9.40 14.40 -0.02
C ALA A 7 -9.36 15.78 0.63
N VAL A 8 -8.36 16.60 0.29
CA VAL A 8 -8.21 17.96 0.80
C VAL A 8 -8.30 18.91 -0.39
N ALA A 9 -9.11 19.95 -0.33
CA ALA A 9 -9.12 20.92 -1.41
C ALA A 9 -7.78 21.69 -1.47
N PRO A 10 -7.21 21.95 -2.66
CA PRO A 10 -5.92 22.62 -2.76
C PRO A 10 -5.85 23.98 -2.03
N HIS A 11 -6.95 24.74 -2.03
CA HIS A 11 -7.03 26.05 -1.39
C HIS A 11 -7.09 25.99 0.14
N GLU A 12 -7.41 24.85 0.75
CA GLU A 12 -7.36 24.67 2.20
C GLU A 12 -5.92 24.61 2.74
N VAL A 13 -4.93 24.34 1.89
CA VAL A 13 -3.52 24.28 2.28
C VAL A 13 -2.87 25.66 2.10
N THR A 14 -3.14 26.56 3.04
CA THR A 14 -2.73 27.97 2.98
C THR A 14 -1.40 28.28 3.67
N SER A 15 -0.90 27.36 4.52
CA SER A 15 0.24 27.63 5.39
C SER A 15 1.21 26.45 5.56
N LEU A 16 2.42 26.76 6.04
CA LEU A 16 3.40 25.74 6.46
C LEU A 16 2.89 24.89 7.65
N HIS A 17 1.98 25.45 8.45
CA HIS A 17 1.34 24.74 9.55
C HIS A 17 0.45 23.61 9.01
N HIS A 18 -0.39 23.88 8.01
CA HIS A 18 -1.24 22.85 7.38
C HIS A 18 -0.42 21.72 6.77
N LEU A 19 0.70 22.05 6.09
CA LEU A 19 1.63 21.03 5.59
C LEU A 19 2.21 20.17 6.73
N SER A 20 2.47 20.78 7.89
CA SER A 20 3.00 20.06 9.04
C SER A 20 1.95 19.15 9.69
N ILE A 21 0.67 19.53 9.69
CA ILE A 21 -0.43 18.65 10.11
C ILE A 21 -0.53 17.44 9.16
N ILE A 22 -0.60 17.67 7.85
CA ILE A 22 -0.63 16.60 6.83
C ILE A 22 0.57 15.67 7.00
N GLU A 23 1.77 16.24 7.16
CA GLU A 23 2.98 15.46 7.35
C GLU A 23 2.95 14.62 8.64
N ALA A 24 2.48 15.19 9.74
CA ALA A 24 2.42 14.54 11.04
C ALA A 24 1.37 13.43 11.11
N ARG A 25 0.29 13.53 10.34
CA ARG A 25 -0.86 12.61 10.44
C ARG A 25 -0.95 11.58 9.33
N MET A 26 -0.42 11.89 8.14
CA MET A 26 -0.52 11.03 6.96
C MET A 26 0.81 10.35 6.64
N GLY A 27 0.72 9.20 5.97
CA GLY A 27 1.82 8.31 5.61
C GLY A 27 1.32 6.87 5.48
N PHE A 28 1.98 6.06 4.64
CA PHE A 28 1.64 4.64 4.52
C PHE A 28 1.82 3.89 5.85
N GLU A 29 2.82 4.29 6.63
CA GLU A 29 3.11 3.78 7.97
C GLU A 29 2.08 4.21 9.03
N LYS A 30 1.25 5.22 8.72
CA LYS A 30 0.22 5.76 9.63
C LYS A 30 -1.19 5.29 9.29
N GLY A 31 -1.36 4.53 8.20
CA GLY A 31 -2.67 4.08 7.76
C GLY A 31 -3.56 5.20 7.19
N ALA A 32 -3.02 6.37 6.86
CA ALA A 32 -3.77 7.50 6.31
C ALA A 32 -3.02 8.16 5.16
N LEU A 33 -3.68 8.39 4.03
CA LEU A 33 -3.08 8.91 2.80
C LEU A 33 -3.85 10.10 2.26
N LEU A 34 -3.12 10.98 1.60
CA LEU A 34 -3.68 12.12 0.89
C LEU A 34 -4.04 11.70 -0.54
N SER A 35 -5.27 11.94 -0.95
CA SER A 35 -5.72 11.72 -2.33
C SER A 35 -5.11 12.76 -3.25
N ARG A 36 -4.61 12.33 -4.41
CA ARG A 36 -4.24 13.19 -5.54
C ARG A 36 -5.50 13.59 -6.31
N PHE A 37 -6.34 14.40 -5.67
CA PHE A 37 -7.60 14.86 -6.23
C PHE A 37 -7.73 16.39 -6.08
N PRO A 38 -7.65 17.17 -7.17
CA PRO A 38 -7.48 16.75 -8.57
C PRO A 38 -6.08 16.16 -8.86
N SER A 39 -5.87 15.66 -10.08
CA SER A 39 -4.53 15.21 -10.53
C SER A 39 -3.46 16.30 -10.41
N GLY A 40 -3.88 17.57 -10.55
CA GLY A 40 -3.08 18.79 -10.39
C GLY A 40 -2.88 19.27 -8.95
N TRP A 41 -3.42 18.59 -7.93
CA TRP A 41 -3.45 19.03 -6.53
C TRP A 41 -2.11 19.59 -6.04
N PHE A 42 -1.02 18.86 -6.29
CA PHE A 42 0.32 19.25 -5.85
C PHE A 42 0.76 20.59 -6.46
N ARG A 43 0.48 20.81 -7.74
CA ARG A 43 0.83 22.04 -8.45
C ARG A 43 0.04 23.21 -7.88
N GLU A 44 -1.27 23.03 -7.69
CA GLU A 44 -2.16 24.07 -7.18
C GLU A 44 -1.80 24.51 -5.77
N VAL A 45 -1.54 23.56 -4.87
CA VAL A 45 -1.06 23.86 -3.51
C VAL A 45 0.29 24.59 -3.54
N SER A 46 1.23 24.13 -4.38
CA SER A 46 2.53 24.79 -4.50
C SER A 46 2.42 26.22 -5.02
N GLU A 47 1.55 26.48 -5.99
CA GLU A 47 1.31 27.82 -6.52
C GLU A 47 0.64 28.72 -5.49
N HIS A 48 -0.36 28.19 -4.79
CA HIS A 48 -1.07 28.90 -3.74
C HIS A 48 -0.13 29.32 -2.60
N LEU A 49 0.68 28.38 -2.09
CA LEU A 49 1.64 28.67 -1.03
C LEU A 49 2.71 29.67 -1.46
N ARG A 50 3.24 29.58 -2.69
CA ARG A 50 4.23 30.56 -3.19
C ARG A 50 3.73 32.00 -3.22
N ARG A 51 2.41 32.21 -3.37
CA ARG A 51 1.81 33.55 -3.35
C ARG A 51 1.61 34.09 -1.94
N ASN A 52 1.46 33.21 -0.95
CA ASN A 52 1.02 33.56 0.40
C ASN A 52 2.10 33.41 1.48
N VAL A 53 3.23 32.76 1.16
CA VAL A 53 4.31 32.46 2.10
C VAL A 53 5.44 33.48 1.97
N ALA A 54 5.99 33.93 3.10
CA ALA A 54 7.12 34.86 3.12
C ALA A 54 8.37 34.28 2.45
N GLU A 55 9.14 35.12 1.75
CA GLU A 55 10.27 34.72 0.90
C GLU A 55 11.29 33.82 1.62
N ASN A 56 11.53 34.08 2.91
CA ASN A 56 12.43 33.30 3.77
C ASN A 56 11.97 31.86 4.10
N SER A 57 10.76 31.48 3.71
CA SER A 57 10.17 30.16 4.03
C SER A 57 9.79 29.33 2.80
N ILE A 58 10.12 29.82 1.60
CA ILE A 58 9.86 29.15 0.32
C ILE A 58 10.60 27.80 0.23
N ASP A 59 11.87 27.75 0.60
CA ASP A 59 12.67 26.52 0.51
C ASP A 59 12.14 25.43 1.42
N ARG A 60 11.83 25.78 2.67
CA ARG A 60 11.26 24.86 3.65
C ARG A 60 9.89 24.33 3.21
N THR A 61 9.07 25.20 2.63
CA THR A 61 7.74 24.85 2.09
C THR A 61 7.87 23.89 0.90
N THR A 62 8.79 24.18 -0.01
CA THR A 62 9.06 23.36 -1.20
C THR A 62 9.55 21.96 -0.81
N GLU A 63 10.46 21.85 0.16
CA GLU A 63 10.95 20.56 0.62
C GLU A 63 9.86 19.73 1.30
N LYS A 64 9.05 20.32 2.20
CA LYS A 64 7.91 19.61 2.82
C LYS A 64 6.90 19.13 1.78
N LEU A 65 6.56 19.97 0.79
CA LEU A 65 5.69 19.57 -0.31
C LEU A 65 6.25 18.38 -1.07
N ARG A 66 7.54 18.41 -1.43
CA ARG A 66 8.22 17.30 -2.11
C ARG A 66 8.11 15.99 -1.31
N GLN A 67 8.30 16.06 0.01
CA GLN A 67 8.15 14.90 0.89
C GLN A 67 6.72 14.36 0.93
N ILE A 68 5.71 15.25 1.00
CA ILE A 68 4.28 14.86 0.91
C ILE A 68 3.99 14.17 -0.42
N LYS A 69 4.43 14.76 -1.54
CA LYS A 69 4.24 14.19 -2.89
C LYS A 69 4.81 12.78 -3.00
N ASN A 70 5.98 12.55 -2.40
CA ASN A 70 6.67 11.29 -2.54
C ASN A 70 6.12 10.21 -1.60
N ASN A 71 5.71 10.57 -0.37
CA ASN A 71 5.48 9.56 0.68
C ASN A 71 4.03 9.47 1.15
N LYS A 72 3.17 10.42 0.78
CA LYS A 72 1.81 10.55 1.38
C LYS A 72 0.70 10.65 0.34
N LEU A 73 1.03 11.05 -0.88
CA LEU A 73 0.09 11.30 -1.96
C LEU A 73 -0.17 10.03 -2.80
N VAL A 74 -1.42 9.62 -2.92
CA VAL A 74 -1.85 8.43 -3.68
C VAL A 74 -2.88 8.80 -4.75
N ALA A 75 -2.87 8.09 -5.88
CA ALA A 75 -3.80 8.32 -6.97
C ALA A 75 -4.66 7.07 -7.23
N PHE A 76 -5.96 7.15 -6.94
CA PHE A 76 -6.93 6.06 -7.19
C PHE A 76 -7.67 6.19 -8.53
N GLN A 77 -7.06 6.90 -9.50
CA GLN A 77 -7.60 7.08 -10.86
C GLN A 77 -9.02 7.66 -10.91
N ARG A 78 -9.36 8.51 -9.93
CA ARG A 78 -10.63 9.21 -9.86
C ARG A 78 -10.72 10.25 -10.98
N GLU A 79 -11.86 10.29 -11.65
CA GLU A 79 -12.18 11.35 -12.61
C GLU A 79 -12.60 12.62 -11.87
N TYR A 80 -12.11 13.77 -12.32
CA TYR A 80 -12.52 15.07 -11.79
C TYR A 80 -13.67 15.62 -12.64
N VAL A 81 -14.90 15.45 -12.15
CA VAL A 81 -16.13 15.88 -12.85
C VAL A 81 -16.86 16.94 -12.05
N GLY A 82 -16.66 18.21 -12.40
CA GLY A 82 -17.30 19.35 -11.75
C GLY A 82 -16.60 20.66 -12.08
N ASN A 83 -17.27 21.78 -11.79
CA ASN A 83 -16.72 23.12 -12.01
C ASN A 83 -15.87 23.61 -10.82
N ASP A 84 -16.22 23.16 -9.61
CA ASP A 84 -15.48 23.41 -8.38
C ASP A 84 -15.13 22.09 -7.68
N TRP A 85 -14.21 22.20 -6.73
CA TRP A 85 -13.63 21.04 -6.06
C TRP A 85 -14.67 20.28 -5.22
N ALA A 86 -15.53 21.00 -4.50
CA ALA A 86 -16.52 20.41 -3.60
C ALA A 86 -17.50 19.51 -4.37
N HIS A 87 -18.08 20.01 -5.46
CA HIS A 87 -18.96 19.20 -6.31
C HIS A 87 -18.23 18.01 -6.94
N ALA A 88 -17.00 18.20 -7.43
CA ALA A 88 -16.23 17.11 -8.01
C ALA A 88 -15.88 16.02 -6.98
N ALA A 89 -15.52 16.42 -5.75
CA ALA A 89 -15.20 15.51 -4.66
C ALA A 89 -16.45 14.73 -4.22
N GLN A 90 -17.61 15.38 -4.08
CA GLN A 90 -18.88 14.71 -3.78
C GLN A 90 -19.27 13.70 -4.85
N ASN A 91 -19.15 14.06 -6.13
CA ASN A 91 -19.41 13.15 -7.25
C ASN A 91 -18.49 11.92 -7.19
N SER A 92 -17.20 12.12 -6.93
CA SER A 92 -16.23 11.02 -6.80
C SER A 92 -16.51 10.15 -5.56
N HIS A 93 -16.94 10.77 -4.45
CA HIS A 93 -17.27 10.08 -3.20
C HIS A 93 -18.43 9.08 -3.38
N VAL A 94 -19.44 9.42 -4.17
CA VAL A 94 -20.58 8.51 -4.46
C VAL A 94 -20.11 7.22 -5.14
N GLN A 95 -19.13 7.31 -6.04
CA GLN A 95 -18.60 6.15 -6.76
C GLN A 95 -17.60 5.35 -5.92
N SER A 96 -16.76 6.05 -5.18
CA SER A 96 -15.74 5.47 -4.31
C SER A 96 -15.57 6.39 -3.10
N PRO A 97 -16.06 6.01 -1.91
CA PRO A 97 -16.02 6.90 -0.75
C PRO A 97 -14.61 7.30 -0.35
N PHE A 98 -14.40 8.60 -0.12
CA PHE A 98 -13.28 9.08 0.68
C PHE A 98 -13.55 8.79 2.15
N HIS A 99 -12.49 8.62 2.94
CA HIS A 99 -12.65 8.56 4.40
C HIS A 99 -13.06 9.92 4.95
N ARG A 100 -12.39 10.99 4.50
CA ARG A 100 -12.74 12.39 4.79
C ARG A 100 -12.56 13.28 3.55
N MET A 101 -13.41 14.29 3.42
CA MET A 101 -13.28 15.40 2.47
C MET A 101 -13.14 16.70 3.26
N ILE A 102 -12.10 17.48 2.98
CA ILE A 102 -11.75 18.70 3.72
C ILE A 102 -11.86 19.91 2.81
N GLU A 103 -12.86 20.75 3.05
CA GLU A 103 -13.12 22.01 2.33
C GLU A 103 -14.16 22.87 3.06
N GLU A 104 -13.95 24.19 3.17
CA GLU A 104 -14.75 25.11 3.99
C GLU A 104 -16.25 25.12 3.65
N SER A 105 -16.61 25.04 2.35
CA SER A 105 -18.00 25.07 1.92
C SER A 105 -18.74 23.76 2.20
N LEU A 106 -18.01 22.67 2.44
CA LEU A 106 -18.57 21.38 2.82
C LEU A 106 -19.02 21.43 4.28
N ASN A 107 -20.33 21.43 4.46
CA ASN A 107 -20.99 21.28 5.75
C ASN A 107 -21.87 20.03 5.70
N GLY A 108 -21.78 19.15 6.70
CA GLY A 108 -22.65 17.96 6.72
C GLY A 108 -22.13 16.77 7.52
N PRO A 109 -22.36 15.52 7.06
CA PRO A 109 -22.08 14.30 7.82
C PRO A 109 -20.59 14.17 8.20
N PRO A 110 -20.22 13.25 9.12
CA PRO A 110 -18.88 13.22 9.74
C PRO A 110 -17.72 12.93 8.79
N HIS A 111 -17.98 12.64 7.51
CA HIS A 111 -16.95 12.51 6.49
C HIS A 111 -16.59 13.85 5.82
N LEU A 112 -17.32 14.93 6.11
CA LEU A 112 -17.06 16.30 5.64
C LEU A 112 -16.44 17.09 6.79
N ILE A 113 -15.29 17.70 6.56
CA ILE A 113 -14.57 18.51 7.54
C ILE A 113 -14.32 19.88 6.91
N SER A 114 -14.61 20.94 7.65
CA SER A 114 -14.51 22.30 7.10
C SER A 114 -13.06 22.80 7.02
N SER A 115 -12.19 22.41 7.95
CA SER A 115 -10.78 22.80 7.94
C SER A 115 -9.83 21.63 8.28
N ILE A 116 -8.59 21.71 7.79
CA ILE A 116 -7.50 20.79 8.18
C ILE A 116 -7.22 20.88 9.69
N GLU A 117 -7.48 22.04 10.31
CA GLU A 117 -7.29 22.25 11.74
C GLU A 117 -8.34 21.54 12.61
N ASP A 118 -9.48 21.16 12.02
CA ASP A 118 -10.57 20.47 12.71
C ASP A 118 -10.37 18.93 12.72
N LEU A 119 -9.25 18.43 12.19
CA LEU A 119 -8.94 17.00 12.18
C LEU A 119 -8.61 16.49 13.59
N GLU A 120 -9.38 15.52 14.05
CA GLU A 120 -9.22 14.92 15.39
C GLU A 120 -8.52 13.56 15.34
N GLU A 121 -8.14 12.98 16.48
CA GLU A 121 -7.57 11.62 16.54
C GLU A 121 -8.57 10.57 16.01
N GLY A 122 -9.87 10.77 16.25
CA GLY A 122 -10.93 9.87 15.79
C GLY A 122 -11.01 9.74 14.27
N ASP A 123 -10.52 10.74 13.53
CA ASP A 123 -10.48 10.70 12.06
C ASP A 123 -9.40 9.76 11.52
N PHE A 124 -8.45 9.32 12.33
CA PHE A 124 -7.35 8.45 11.89
C PHE A 124 -7.53 7.00 12.34
N VAL A 125 -8.71 6.63 12.83
CA VAL A 125 -9.03 5.25 13.21
C VAL A 125 -9.34 4.43 11.96
N PHE A 126 -8.51 3.42 11.68
CA PHE A 126 -8.68 2.48 10.57
C PHE A 126 -8.92 1.06 11.07
N ALA A 127 -9.57 0.25 10.22
CA ALA A 127 -9.79 -1.17 10.49
C ALA A 127 -8.50 -1.95 10.27
N THR A 128 -8.09 -2.71 11.29
CA THR A 128 -6.97 -3.67 11.22
C THR A 128 -7.43 -5.10 11.00
N GLN A 129 -8.72 -5.39 11.21
CA GLN A 129 -9.26 -6.73 11.13
C GLN A 129 -9.86 -7.01 9.75
N TYR A 130 -9.31 -8.02 9.09
CA TYR A 130 -9.72 -8.44 7.74
C TYR A 130 -10.15 -9.90 7.75
N GLN A 131 -11.11 -10.23 6.91
CA GLN A 131 -11.48 -11.61 6.66
C GLN A 131 -10.32 -12.34 5.97
N ARG A 132 -10.20 -13.64 6.22
CA ARG A 132 -9.12 -14.46 5.66
C ARG A 132 -9.42 -14.96 4.24
N ASN A 133 -10.23 -14.26 3.46
CA ASN A 133 -10.40 -14.55 2.03
C ASN A 133 -9.43 -13.71 1.18
N ALA A 134 -9.07 -14.22 0.01
CA ALA A 134 -8.09 -13.64 -0.90
C ALA A 134 -8.37 -12.17 -1.22
N GLN A 135 -9.63 -11.86 -1.54
CA GLN A 135 -10.05 -10.50 -1.88
C GLN A 135 -9.86 -9.54 -0.70
N SER A 136 -10.23 -9.94 0.51
CA SER A 136 -10.11 -9.11 1.72
C SER A 136 -8.65 -8.85 2.08
N LEU A 137 -7.81 -9.90 2.04
CA LEU A 137 -6.38 -9.81 2.31
C LEU A 137 -5.65 -8.91 1.30
N ALA A 138 -5.95 -9.05 0.02
CA ALA A 138 -5.39 -8.21 -1.04
C ALA A 138 -5.90 -6.75 -0.93
N ASN A 139 -7.20 -6.56 -0.66
CA ASN A 139 -7.79 -5.24 -0.53
C ASN A 139 -7.20 -4.44 0.65
N ALA A 140 -6.69 -5.09 1.70
CA ALA A 140 -5.95 -4.39 2.75
C ALA A 140 -4.75 -3.60 2.17
N ALA A 141 -4.02 -4.20 1.21
CA ALA A 141 -2.84 -3.63 0.56
C ALA A 141 -3.12 -2.77 -0.67
N GLN A 142 -4.39 -2.51 -1.01
CA GLN A 142 -4.78 -1.83 -2.26
C GLN A 142 -4.03 -0.52 -2.52
N ALA A 143 -3.86 0.34 -1.51
CA ALA A 143 -3.16 1.62 -1.66
C ALA A 143 -1.68 1.45 -2.01
N LEU A 144 -1.03 0.40 -1.51
CA LEU A 144 0.37 0.09 -1.82
C LEU A 144 0.52 -0.45 -3.23
N LEU A 145 -0.39 -1.35 -3.64
CA LEU A 145 -0.31 -2.10 -4.90
C LEU A 145 -0.64 -1.24 -6.12
N ASN A 146 -1.64 -0.36 -6.01
CA ASN A 146 -2.13 0.44 -7.13
C ASN A 146 -1.02 1.25 -7.85
N GLY A 147 -0.08 1.81 -7.08
CA GLY A 147 1.04 2.61 -7.59
C GLY A 147 2.39 1.90 -7.66
N ALA A 148 2.45 0.60 -7.40
CA ALA A 148 3.72 -0.12 -7.25
C ALA A 148 4.37 -0.44 -8.60
N GLU A 149 5.69 -0.22 -8.68
CA GLU A 149 6.56 -0.73 -9.75
C GLU A 149 7.31 -2.00 -9.30
N LYS A 150 7.51 -2.13 -7.98
CA LYS A 150 8.07 -3.30 -7.33
C LYS A 150 7.27 -3.62 -6.07
N VAL A 151 6.87 -4.87 -5.94
CA VAL A 151 6.21 -5.42 -4.76
C VAL A 151 7.07 -6.53 -4.20
N THR A 152 7.25 -6.56 -2.89
CA THR A 152 7.94 -7.64 -2.19
C THR A 152 7.01 -8.23 -1.15
N LEU A 153 6.64 -9.49 -1.35
CA LEU A 153 5.90 -10.31 -0.43
C LEU A 153 6.87 -11.30 0.22
N TYR A 154 6.81 -11.41 1.55
CA TYR A 154 7.52 -12.44 2.28
C TYR A 154 6.54 -13.14 3.20
N ASP A 155 6.48 -14.46 3.08
CA ASP A 155 5.70 -15.33 3.96
C ASP A 155 6.36 -16.72 3.94
N PRO A 156 6.91 -17.17 5.08
CA PRO A 156 7.63 -18.44 5.17
C PRO A 156 6.81 -19.63 4.68
N TYR A 157 5.50 -19.61 4.94
CA TYR A 157 4.58 -20.73 4.67
C TYR A 157 3.98 -20.70 3.26
N PHE A 158 4.28 -19.66 2.49
CA PHE A 158 3.70 -19.45 1.16
C PHE A 158 4.11 -20.57 0.19
N CYS A 159 3.13 -21.33 -0.29
CA CYS A 159 3.38 -22.50 -1.12
C CYS A 159 2.58 -22.39 -2.43
N PRO A 160 3.22 -22.51 -3.62
CA PRO A 160 2.50 -22.36 -4.87
C PRO A 160 1.53 -23.52 -5.12
N MET A 161 1.74 -24.69 -4.50
CA MET A 161 0.81 -25.83 -4.61
C MET A 161 -0.49 -25.65 -3.83
N LYS A 162 -0.58 -24.65 -2.97
CA LYS A 162 -1.76 -24.38 -2.15
C LYS A 162 -2.60 -23.30 -2.83
N VAL A 163 -3.79 -23.69 -3.30
CA VAL A 163 -4.70 -22.80 -4.05
C VAL A 163 -5.04 -21.52 -3.29
N GLY A 164 -5.17 -21.58 -1.95
CA GLY A 164 -5.48 -20.41 -1.13
C GLY A 164 -4.44 -19.30 -1.19
N TYR A 165 -3.16 -19.65 -1.26
CA TYR A 165 -2.08 -18.69 -1.45
C TYR A 165 -2.09 -18.11 -2.88
N LEU A 166 -2.33 -18.95 -3.89
CA LEU A 166 -2.41 -18.50 -5.28
C LEU A 166 -3.58 -17.54 -5.50
N ASN A 167 -4.73 -17.80 -4.89
CA ASN A 167 -5.89 -16.90 -4.94
C ASN A 167 -5.50 -15.50 -4.43
N THR A 168 -4.92 -15.42 -3.22
CA THR A 168 -4.48 -14.14 -2.65
C THR A 168 -3.41 -13.46 -3.49
N LEU A 169 -2.45 -14.22 -4.04
CA LEU A 169 -1.41 -13.66 -4.92
C LEU A 169 -2.01 -13.00 -6.16
N LYS A 170 -2.95 -13.68 -6.82
CA LYS A 170 -3.65 -13.17 -8.01
C LYS A 170 -4.43 -11.92 -7.70
N GLU A 171 -5.16 -11.90 -6.58
CA GLU A 171 -5.87 -10.70 -6.15
C GLU A 171 -4.92 -9.52 -5.89
N CYS A 172 -3.77 -9.75 -5.25
CA CYS A 172 -2.74 -8.71 -5.09
C CYS A 172 -2.19 -8.21 -6.44
N MET A 173 -1.91 -9.12 -7.38
CA MET A 173 -1.41 -8.78 -8.72
C MET A 173 -2.45 -7.98 -9.52
N ASN A 174 -3.73 -8.33 -9.43
CA ASN A 174 -4.83 -7.64 -10.11
C ASN A 174 -5.04 -6.18 -9.63
N LEU A 175 -4.59 -5.85 -8.42
CA LEU A 175 -4.62 -4.50 -7.88
C LEU A 175 -3.46 -3.63 -8.40
N CYS A 176 -2.45 -4.21 -9.05
CA CYS A 176 -1.31 -3.48 -9.60
C CYS A 176 -1.68 -2.82 -10.93
N ARG A 177 -1.62 -1.48 -11.01
CA ARG A 177 -2.09 -0.71 -12.19
C ARG A 177 -0.98 -0.15 -13.07
N LYS A 178 0.28 -0.28 -12.68
CA LYS A 178 1.42 0.15 -13.49
C LYS A 178 1.62 -0.83 -14.66
N ALA A 179 2.17 -0.31 -15.75
CA ALA A 179 2.33 -1.07 -17.00
C ALA A 179 3.34 -2.22 -16.90
N ASP A 180 4.31 -2.10 -15.99
CA ASP A 180 5.31 -3.13 -15.70
C ASP A 180 5.56 -3.14 -14.19
N VAL A 181 5.35 -4.30 -13.56
CA VAL A 181 5.48 -4.50 -12.12
C VAL A 181 6.27 -5.76 -11.82
N GLU A 182 7.35 -5.60 -11.07
CA GLU A 182 8.11 -6.72 -10.53
C GLU A 182 7.47 -7.17 -9.22
N PHE A 183 7.00 -8.42 -9.17
CA PHE A 183 6.40 -9.03 -8.00
C PHE A 183 7.33 -10.08 -7.45
N HIS A 184 7.94 -9.84 -6.29
CA HIS A 184 8.90 -10.73 -5.65
C HIS A 184 8.24 -11.46 -4.49
N VAL A 185 8.30 -12.79 -4.50
CA VAL A 185 7.77 -13.65 -3.43
C VAL A 185 8.93 -14.40 -2.77
N PHE A 186 9.17 -14.11 -1.50
CA PHE A 186 10.15 -14.81 -0.67
C PHE A 186 9.45 -15.80 0.23
N SER A 187 9.87 -17.06 0.16
CA SER A 187 9.24 -18.10 0.96
C SER A 187 10.21 -19.21 1.35
N GLU A 188 10.05 -19.73 2.57
CA GLU A 188 11.00 -20.64 3.19
C GLU A 188 10.95 -22.03 2.55
N GLU A 189 12.08 -22.69 2.34
CA GLU A 189 12.10 -24.01 1.71
C GLU A 189 11.68 -25.14 2.66
N ASP A 190 11.95 -24.98 3.95
CA ASP A 190 11.72 -26.04 4.94
C ASP A 190 10.24 -26.43 5.04
N GLY A 191 9.99 -27.73 5.25
CA GLY A 191 8.65 -28.30 5.39
C GLY A 191 7.77 -28.26 4.13
N LYS A 192 8.31 -27.88 2.96
CA LYS A 192 7.53 -27.83 1.71
C LYS A 192 7.55 -29.12 0.90
N PRO A 193 6.53 -29.33 0.04
CA PRO A 193 6.55 -30.41 -0.93
C PRO A 193 7.77 -30.37 -1.85
N ASP A 194 7.98 -31.48 -2.55
CA ASP A 194 9.02 -31.61 -3.56
C ASP A 194 9.05 -30.41 -4.53
N TRP A 195 10.26 -29.98 -4.87
CA TRP A 195 10.46 -28.79 -5.68
C TRP A 195 9.89 -28.93 -7.09
N GLN A 196 9.95 -30.11 -7.70
CA GLN A 196 9.44 -30.31 -9.06
C GLN A 196 7.92 -30.06 -9.10
N LEU A 197 7.18 -30.53 -8.10
CA LEU A 197 5.73 -30.28 -7.99
C LEU A 197 5.41 -28.79 -7.80
N ARG A 198 6.24 -28.07 -7.03
CA ARG A 198 6.11 -26.62 -6.86
C ARG A 198 6.45 -25.87 -8.15
N LEU A 199 7.47 -26.30 -8.88
CA LEU A 199 7.85 -25.73 -10.17
C LEU A 199 6.73 -25.92 -11.20
N ASP A 200 6.14 -27.11 -11.28
CA ASP A 200 4.99 -27.37 -12.16
C ASP A 200 3.81 -26.44 -11.84
N SER A 201 3.57 -26.18 -10.55
CA SER A 201 2.56 -25.22 -10.10
C SER A 201 2.90 -23.76 -10.46
N LEU A 202 4.18 -23.37 -10.43
CA LEU A 202 4.64 -22.04 -10.85
C LEU A 202 4.53 -21.86 -12.37
N LEU A 203 4.84 -22.90 -13.13
CA LEU A 203 4.65 -22.93 -14.59
C LEU A 203 3.16 -22.80 -14.94
N ALA A 204 2.28 -23.52 -14.24
CA ALA A 204 0.83 -23.36 -14.42
C ALA A 204 0.35 -21.95 -14.04
N LEU A 205 0.91 -21.34 -12.98
CA LEU A 205 0.60 -19.97 -12.60
C LEU A 205 1.05 -18.96 -13.67
N LYS A 206 2.23 -19.17 -14.29
CA LYS A 206 2.78 -18.29 -15.34
C LYS A 206 1.80 -18.05 -16.47
N GLU A 207 1.06 -19.09 -16.89
CA GLU A 207 0.06 -19.01 -17.96
C GLU A 207 -1.15 -18.13 -17.62
N ASP A 208 -1.37 -17.83 -16.34
CA ASP A 208 -2.51 -17.05 -15.83
C ASP A 208 -2.06 -15.75 -15.12
N LEU A 209 -0.83 -15.30 -15.36
CA LEU A 209 -0.35 -14.03 -14.80
C LEU A 209 -0.97 -12.83 -15.53
N PRO A 210 -1.32 -11.75 -14.82
CA PRO A 210 -1.68 -10.50 -15.48
C PRO A 210 -0.53 -9.98 -16.35
N ALA A 211 -0.86 -9.46 -17.54
CA ALA A 211 0.12 -9.11 -18.57
C ALA A 211 1.17 -8.06 -18.13
N ASN A 212 0.86 -7.27 -17.10
CA ASN A 212 1.75 -6.24 -16.55
C ASN A 212 2.64 -6.73 -15.41
N ILE A 213 2.63 -8.03 -15.09
CA ILE A 213 3.36 -8.59 -13.95
C ILE A 213 4.52 -9.47 -14.41
N ARG A 214 5.69 -9.24 -13.81
CA ARG A 214 6.85 -10.13 -13.82
C ARG A 214 7.02 -10.73 -12.42
N LEU A 215 6.74 -12.02 -12.29
CA LEU A 215 6.81 -12.73 -11.01
C LEU A 215 8.21 -13.33 -10.82
N PHE A 216 8.78 -13.11 -9.63
CA PHE A 216 10.03 -13.69 -9.16
C PHE A 216 9.78 -14.48 -7.88
N TRP A 217 10.24 -15.72 -7.83
CA TRP A 217 10.06 -16.61 -6.70
C TRP A 217 11.39 -17.01 -6.08
N TYR A 218 11.56 -16.71 -4.80
CA TYR A 218 12.77 -16.95 -4.02
C TYR A 218 12.50 -18.04 -2.99
N CYS A 219 13.21 -19.16 -3.11
CA CYS A 219 13.25 -20.19 -2.07
C CYS A 219 14.39 -19.85 -1.11
N VAL A 220 14.02 -19.51 0.11
CA VAL A 220 14.96 -19.02 1.14
C VAL A 220 15.07 -19.99 2.30
N ASP A 221 16.17 -19.92 3.04
CA ASP A 221 16.39 -20.66 4.28
C ASP A 221 17.18 -19.78 5.24
N ASP A 222 16.70 -19.63 6.47
CA ASP A 222 17.36 -18.86 7.52
C ASP A 222 18.17 -19.74 8.50
N ASN A 223 18.31 -21.02 8.17
CA ASN A 223 18.95 -22.08 8.94
C ASN A 223 18.39 -22.22 10.37
N GLY A 224 17.09 -21.99 10.54
CA GLY A 224 16.40 -22.05 11.82
C GLY A 224 16.72 -20.88 12.75
N SER A 225 17.27 -19.77 12.23
CA SER A 225 17.53 -18.57 13.03
C SER A 225 16.24 -17.90 13.51
N GLY A 226 15.10 -18.22 12.88
CA GLY A 226 13.80 -17.65 13.19
C GLY A 226 13.64 -16.23 12.63
N PHE A 227 14.51 -15.79 11.74
CA PHE A 227 14.37 -14.53 11.01
C PHE A 227 13.14 -14.55 10.10
N LEU A 228 12.91 -15.66 9.40
CA LEU A 228 11.76 -15.92 8.52
C LEU A 228 10.55 -16.38 9.34
N HIS A 229 10.04 -15.52 10.23
CA HIS A 229 8.78 -15.78 10.96
C HIS A 229 7.67 -14.80 10.56
N SER A 230 8.06 -13.55 10.27
CA SER A 230 7.13 -12.47 9.95
C SER A 230 6.52 -12.68 8.56
N ARG A 231 5.26 -12.28 8.38
CA ARG A 231 4.60 -12.24 7.07
C ARG A 231 4.24 -10.81 6.72
N GLY A 232 4.53 -10.40 5.49
CA GLY A 232 4.25 -9.03 5.08
C GLY A 232 4.40 -8.80 3.60
N LEU A 233 3.95 -7.62 3.20
CA LEU A 233 4.05 -7.11 1.84
C LEU A 233 4.49 -5.66 1.91
N PHE A 234 5.47 -5.27 1.09
CA PHE A 234 5.90 -3.88 1.01
C PHE A 234 6.27 -3.45 -0.40
N THR A 235 6.32 -2.14 -0.58
CA THR A 235 6.75 -1.44 -1.79
C THR A 235 7.73 -0.33 -1.40
N SER A 236 8.17 0.48 -2.35
CA SER A 236 9.00 1.67 -2.08
C SER A 236 8.29 2.75 -1.25
N LYS A 237 6.97 2.65 -1.06
CA LYS A 237 6.16 3.66 -0.36
C LYS A 237 5.83 3.29 1.09
N GLY A 238 5.74 1.99 1.39
CA GLY A 238 5.24 1.50 2.67
C GLY A 238 5.13 -0.01 2.67
N GLY A 239 4.64 -0.58 3.77
CA GLY A 239 4.35 -2.00 3.86
C GLY A 239 3.22 -2.30 4.84
N LEU A 240 2.76 -3.54 4.82
CA LEU A 240 1.82 -4.11 5.77
C LEU A 240 2.39 -5.40 6.36
N VAL A 241 2.05 -5.66 7.61
CA VAL A 241 2.31 -6.92 8.31
C VAL A 241 0.99 -7.69 8.42
N TYR A 242 1.03 -8.98 8.11
CA TYR A 242 -0.11 -9.89 8.16
C TYR A 242 0.11 -10.91 9.27
N ASP A 243 -0.77 -10.93 10.27
CA ASP A 243 -0.63 -11.84 11.41
C ASP A 243 -0.66 -13.31 10.97
N ARG A 244 -1.69 -13.71 10.21
CA ARG A 244 -1.87 -15.09 9.72
C ARG A 244 -1.42 -15.31 8.27
N GLY A 245 -0.60 -14.41 7.73
CA GLY A 245 -0.07 -14.53 6.36
C GLY A 245 -1.12 -14.38 5.27
N PHE A 246 -0.86 -15.00 4.12
CA PHE A 246 -1.62 -14.78 2.87
C PHE A 246 -2.51 -15.97 2.43
N GLU A 247 -2.61 -17.03 3.23
CA GLU A 247 -3.42 -18.21 2.86
C GLU A 247 -4.91 -17.90 3.01
N GLU A 248 -5.67 -17.98 1.91
CA GLU A 248 -7.12 -18.17 1.98
C GLU A 248 -7.43 -19.61 2.46
N PRO A 249 -8.07 -19.82 3.62
CA PRO A 249 -8.41 -21.16 4.09
C PRO A 249 -9.37 -21.88 3.14
N SER A 250 -9.20 -23.20 2.99
CA SER A 250 -10.15 -24.03 2.25
C SER A 250 -11.52 -24.10 2.93
N ASP A 251 -11.54 -24.16 4.26
CA ASP A 251 -12.74 -24.13 5.09
C ASP A 251 -13.41 -22.74 5.03
N LEU A 252 -14.65 -22.71 4.54
CA LEU A 252 -15.46 -21.50 4.41
C LEU A 252 -15.68 -20.80 5.76
N ALA A 253 -15.81 -21.54 6.87
CA ALA A 253 -15.99 -20.96 8.19
C ALA A 253 -14.73 -20.19 8.64
N GLN A 254 -13.55 -20.68 8.27
CA GLN A 254 -12.28 -20.00 8.59
C GLN A 254 -12.04 -18.76 7.73
N ARG A 255 -12.71 -18.63 6.58
CA ARG A 255 -12.60 -17.42 5.73
C ARG A 255 -13.27 -16.21 6.34
N VAL A 256 -14.28 -16.39 7.18
CA VAL A 256 -14.97 -15.30 7.89
C VAL A 256 -14.30 -14.95 9.22
N GLU A 257 -13.37 -15.77 9.69
CA GLU A 257 -12.50 -15.38 10.81
C GLU A 257 -11.67 -14.15 10.44
N LEU A 258 -11.45 -13.30 11.44
CA LEU A 258 -10.67 -12.09 11.28
C LEU A 258 -9.19 -12.37 11.57
N THR A 259 -8.32 -11.72 10.81
CA THR A 259 -6.89 -11.62 11.06
C THR A 259 -6.49 -10.16 11.12
N ASP A 260 -5.46 -9.87 11.91
CA ASP A 260 -4.89 -8.54 11.95
C ASP A 260 -3.97 -8.29 10.74
N VAL A 261 -4.16 -7.13 10.13
CA VAL A 261 -3.29 -6.52 9.13
C VAL A 261 -2.99 -5.11 9.60
N THR A 262 -1.71 -4.76 9.69
CA THR A 262 -1.28 -3.46 10.25
C THR A 262 -0.26 -2.77 9.36
N PRO A 263 -0.23 -1.43 9.35
CA PRO A 263 0.86 -0.68 8.72
C PRO A 263 2.22 -1.10 9.26
N MET A 264 3.18 -1.27 8.36
CA MET A 264 4.56 -1.53 8.73
C MET A 264 5.23 -0.23 9.18
N PRO A 265 5.75 -0.14 10.42
CA PRO A 265 6.50 1.03 10.86
C PRO A 265 7.72 1.27 9.98
N ILE A 266 8.11 2.54 9.80
CA ILE A 266 9.20 2.93 8.88
C ILE A 266 10.55 2.25 9.20
N GLY A 267 10.84 2.02 10.48
CA GLY A 267 12.04 1.31 10.91
C GLY A 267 12.04 -0.15 10.44
N LEU A 268 10.93 -0.85 10.65
CA LEU A 268 10.74 -2.23 10.19
C LEU A 268 10.75 -2.32 8.66
N LEU A 269 10.12 -1.37 7.97
CA LEU A 269 10.16 -1.29 6.51
C LEU A 269 11.60 -1.17 6.00
N THR A 270 12.40 -0.31 6.61
CA THR A 270 13.81 -0.11 6.23
C THR A 270 14.63 -1.38 6.44
N GLU A 271 14.41 -2.06 7.56
CA GLU A 271 15.05 -3.34 7.87
C GLU A 271 14.67 -4.43 6.84
N LYS A 272 13.37 -4.62 6.58
CA LYS A 272 12.89 -5.63 5.64
C LYS A 272 13.30 -5.31 4.20
N ALA A 273 13.27 -4.04 3.80
CA ALA A 273 13.74 -3.62 2.48
C ALA A 273 15.24 -3.91 2.27
N ARG A 274 16.06 -3.79 3.32
CA ARG A 274 17.47 -4.19 3.27
C ARG A 274 17.61 -5.71 3.20
N ALA A 275 16.91 -6.44 4.07
CA ALA A 275 17.03 -7.90 4.14
C ALA A 275 16.58 -8.61 2.87
N PHE A 276 15.52 -8.12 2.21
CA PHE A 276 14.98 -8.67 0.97
C PHE A 276 15.48 -7.93 -0.28
N ASN A 277 16.60 -7.21 -0.19
CA ASN A 277 17.17 -6.49 -1.33
C ASN A 277 17.82 -7.46 -2.32
N THR A 278 17.19 -7.60 -3.48
CA THR A 278 17.63 -8.51 -4.56
C THR A 278 18.96 -8.11 -5.22
N ALA A 279 19.48 -6.91 -4.97
CA ALA A 279 20.76 -6.42 -5.49
C ALA A 279 21.94 -6.60 -4.53
N GLN A 280 21.69 -7.09 -3.31
CA GLN A 280 22.69 -7.28 -2.27
C GLN A 280 22.81 -8.76 -1.91
N GLN A 281 23.92 -9.12 -1.27
CA GLN A 281 24.05 -10.43 -0.65
C GLN A 281 23.11 -10.50 0.56
N TYR A 282 22.36 -11.59 0.67
CA TYR A 282 21.46 -11.81 1.79
C TYR A 282 22.27 -12.17 3.05
N GLU A 283 22.13 -11.34 4.10
CA GLU A 283 22.84 -11.54 5.37
C GLU A 283 22.05 -12.43 6.35
N GLN A 284 20.72 -12.43 6.25
CA GLN A 284 19.81 -13.05 7.23
C GLN A 284 19.26 -14.41 6.78
N PHE A 285 19.41 -14.76 5.50
CA PHE A 285 19.00 -16.02 4.92
C PHE A 285 19.82 -16.32 3.67
N THR A 286 19.75 -17.54 3.17
CA THR A 286 20.38 -17.96 1.92
C THR A 286 19.33 -18.33 0.89
N LEU A 287 19.65 -18.14 -0.41
CA LEU A 287 18.87 -18.77 -1.47
C LEU A 287 19.31 -20.23 -1.57
N VAL A 288 18.36 -21.15 -1.40
CA VAL A 288 18.63 -22.59 -1.52
C VAL A 288 18.38 -23.12 -2.93
N ARG A 289 17.87 -22.26 -3.82
CA ARG A 289 17.62 -22.54 -5.24
C ARG A 289 17.85 -21.29 -6.08
N ASP A 290 18.04 -21.49 -7.38
CA ASP A 290 17.96 -20.42 -8.35
C ASP A 290 16.60 -19.74 -8.29
N VAL A 291 16.59 -18.43 -8.51
CA VAL A 291 15.37 -17.63 -8.53
C VAL A 291 14.57 -18.04 -9.76
N TRP A 292 13.35 -18.54 -9.54
CA TRP A 292 12.42 -18.77 -10.64
C TRP A 292 11.81 -17.44 -11.08
N SER A 293 11.69 -17.22 -12.39
CA SER A 293 11.06 -16.02 -12.94
C SER A 293 10.04 -16.38 -14.01
N SER A 294 8.97 -15.58 -14.12
CA SER A 294 7.95 -15.74 -15.15
C SER A 294 8.37 -15.25 -16.54
N ASN A 295 9.55 -14.62 -16.68
CA ASN A 295 10.07 -14.18 -17.98
C ASN A 295 10.44 -15.36 -18.90
#